data_AF-A3DMS8-F1
#
_entry.id   AF-A3DMS8-F1
#
_cell.length_a   1.000
_cell.length_b   1.000
_cell.length_c   1.000
_cell.angle_alpha   90.00
_cell.angle_beta   90.00
_cell.angle_gamma   90.00
#
_symmetry.space_group_name_H-M   'P 1'
#
loop_
_entity.id
_entity.type
_entity.pdbx_description
1 polymer ?
#
loop_
_entity_poly.entity_id
_entity_poly.type
_entity_poly.pdbx_seq_one_letter_code
_entity_poly.pdbx_strand_id
1 'polypeptide(L)' 'MAHVHKLYIFDYKTGTIKPKNKKCPKCGSFMAFHKKPVPRWHCGKCGYVEYVHE' A
#
# COMPACT_ATOMS: atom_id res chain seq x y z
N MET A 1 -20.37 1.16 -3.77
CA MET A 1 -19.80 1.74 -2.53
C MET A 1 -18.30 1.49 -2.49
N ALA A 2 -17.50 2.51 -2.17
CA ALA A 2 -16.04 2.36 -2.08
C ALA A 2 -15.65 1.66 -0.76
N HIS A 3 -14.99 0.49 -0.83
CA HIS A 3 -14.56 -0.28 0.35
C HIS A 3 -13.23 0.23 0.95
N VAL A 4 -13.16 1.53 1.25
CA VAL A 4 -11.94 2.22 1.70
C VAL A 4 -11.39 1.64 3.01
N HIS A 5 -12.26 1.16 3.90
CA HIS A 5 -11.86 0.55 5.18
C HIS A 5 -10.94 -0.67 5.01
N LYS A 6 -11.01 -1.39 3.88
CA LYS A 6 -10.17 -2.57 3.60
C LYS A 6 -8.69 -2.23 3.36
N LEU A 7 -8.36 -0.94 3.20
CA LEU A 7 -6.99 -0.45 3.04
C LEU A 7 -6.23 -0.34 4.38
N TYR A 8 -6.94 -0.50 5.49
CA TYR A 8 -6.37 -0.44 6.84
C TYR A 8 -6.54 -1.77 7.55
N ILE A 9 -5.57 -2.11 8.38
CA ILE A 9 -5.62 -3.22 9.32
C ILE A 9 -5.94 -2.62 10.68
N PHE A 10 -6.98 -3.16 11.31
CA PHE A 10 -7.39 -2.77 12.66
C PHE A 10 -6.97 -3.86 13.64
N ASP A 11 -6.22 -3.47 14.67
CA ASP A 11 -5.94 -4.33 15.80
C ASP A 11 -6.93 -4.03 16.93
N TYR A 12 -7.94 -4.90 17.07
CA TYR A 12 -9.00 -4.76 18.08
C TYR A 12 -8.50 -4.93 19.52
N LYS A 13 -7.32 -5.49 19.74
CA LYS A 13 -6.76 -5.66 21.08
C LYS A 13 -6.12 -4.37 21.60
N THR A 14 -5.45 -3.64 20.71
CA THR A 14 -4.72 -2.41 21.06
C THR A 14 -5.45 -1.13 20.64
N GLY A 15 -6.51 -1.25 19.83
CA GLY A 15 -7.22 -0.11 19.25
C GLY A 15 -6.42 0.62 18.17
N THR A 16 -5.38 0.00 17.60
CA THR A 16 -4.48 0.66 16.64
C THR A 16 -4.90 0.42 15.19
N ILE A 17 -4.78 1.48 14.38
CA ILE A 17 -5.05 1.46 12.94
C ILE A 17 -3.74 1.58 12.20
N LYS A 18 -3.41 0.58 11.37
CA LYS A 18 -2.21 0.61 10.53
C LYS A 18 -2.59 0.51 9.06
N PRO A 19 -1.92 1.24 8.16
CA PRO A 19 -2.15 1.07 6.73
C PRO A 19 -1.70 -0.33 6.30
N LYS A 20 -2.49 -0.98 5.45
CA LYS A 20 -2.18 -2.31 4.92
C LYS A 20 -0.99 -2.30 3.96
N ASN A 21 -0.84 -1.21 3.19
CA ASN A 21 0.15 -1.06 2.14
C ASN A 21 1.12 0.09 2.42
N LYS A 22 2.26 0.08 1.72
CA LYS A 22 3.27 1.14 1.77
C LYS A 22 2.72 2.47 1.24
N LYS A 23 3.13 3.59 1.85
CA LYS A 23 2.92 4.94 1.32
C LYS A 23 4.01 5.29 0.31
N CYS A 24 3.62 5.97 -0.76
CA CYS A 24 4.54 6.46 -1.77
C CYS A 24 5.47 7.52 -1.18
N PRO A 25 6.81 7.38 -1.32
CA PRO A 25 7.75 8.36 -0.79
C PRO A 25 7.68 9.72 -1.50
N LYS A 26 7.15 9.77 -2.73
CA LYS A 26 7.04 11.02 -3.51
C LYS A 26 5.78 11.82 -3.21
N CYS A 27 4.63 11.17 -3.10
CA CYS A 27 3.33 11.85 -3.05
C CYS A 27 2.44 11.46 -1.87
N GLY A 28 2.88 10.52 -1.02
CA GLY A 28 2.16 10.09 0.18
C GLY A 28 0.94 9.20 -0.06
N SER A 29 0.51 8.97 -1.30
CA SER A 29 -0.58 8.05 -1.63
C SER A 29 -0.23 6.58 -1.34
N PHE A 30 -1.24 5.73 -1.15
CA PHE A 30 -1.02 4.29 -1.00
C PHE A 30 -0.54 3.66 -2.30
N MET A 31 0.50 2.84 -2.20
CA MET A 31 1.03 2.06 -3.31
C MET A 31 0.33 0.70 -3.39
N ALA A 32 0.20 0.18 -4.61
CA ALA A 32 -0.26 -1.18 -4.86
C ALA A 32 0.95 -2.12 -4.94
N PHE A 33 0.90 -3.23 -4.22
CA PHE A 33 1.91 -4.28 -4.33
C PHE A 33 1.49 -5.29 -5.39
N HIS A 34 2.25 -5.37 -6.48
CA HIS A 34 2.06 -6.34 -7.54
C HIS A 34 3.10 -7.45 -7.39
N LYS A 35 2.64 -8.70 -7.23
CA LYS A 35 3.52 -9.86 -7.02
C LYS A 35 4.11 -10.44 -8.31
N LYS A 36 3.48 -10.18 -9.47
CA LYS A 36 3.85 -10.75 -10.78
C LYS A 36 3.98 -9.66 -11.84
N PRO A 37 4.84 -9.84 -12.86
CA PRO A 37 5.86 -10.90 -13.00
C PRO A 37 7.03 -10.74 -12.02
N VAL A 38 7.35 -9.50 -11.63
CA VAL A 38 8.34 -9.17 -10.60
C VAL A 38 7.63 -8.42 -9.46
N PRO A 39 7.88 -8.79 -8.19
CA PRO A 39 7.39 -8.06 -7.02
C PRO A 39 7.74 -6.57 -7.08
N ARG A 40 6.72 -5.71 -7.09
CA ARG A 40 6.92 -4.25 -7.13
C ARG A 40 5.82 -3.50 -6.40
N TRP A 41 6.19 -2.36 -5.84
CA TRP A 41 5.27 -1.33 -5.40
C TRP A 41 5.05 -0.34 -6.53
N HIS A 42 3.81 -0.14 -6.92
CA HIS A 42 3.44 0.84 -7.95
C HIS A 42 2.49 1.90 -7.36
N CYS A 43 2.80 3.17 -7.60
CA CYS A 43 1.94 4.28 -7.22
C CYS A 43 1.02 4.67 -8.39
N GLY A 44 -0.29 4.47 -8.23
CA GLY A 44 -1.27 4.86 -9.25
C GLY A 44 -1.46 6.37 -9.45
N LYS A 45 -0.95 7.21 -8.54
CA LYS A 45 -1.10 8.68 -8.62
C LYS A 45 0.02 9.36 -9.41
N CYS A 46 1.27 9.04 -9.10
CA CYS A 46 2.44 9.69 -9.72
C CYS A 46 3.28 8.76 -10.60
N GLY A 47 2.86 7.51 -10.80
CA GLY A 47 3.57 6.52 -11.63
C GLY A 47 4.87 5.99 -11.03
N TYR A 48 5.18 6.33 -9.77
CA TYR A 48 6.41 5.86 -9.13
C TYR A 48 6.39 4.35 -8.88
N VAL A 49 7.49 3.68 -9.20
CA VAL A 49 7.65 2.23 -9.06
C VAL A 49 8.89 1.93 -8.23
N GLU A 50 8.74 1.02 -7.26
CA GLU A 50 9.86 0.42 -6.54
C GLU A 50 9.81 -1.09 -6.75
N TYR A 51 10.88 -1.67 -7.25
CA TYR A 51 11.03 -3.11 -7.33
C TYR A 51 11.52 -3.64 -5.99
N VAL A 52 10.89 -4.72 -5.52
CA VAL A 52 11.36 -5.42 -4.33
C VAL A 52 12.34 -6.48 -4.84
N HIS A 53 13.62 -6.21 -4.65
CA HIS A 53 14.67 -7.21 -4.81
C HIS A 53 14.85 -7.88 -3.44
N GLU A 54 14.62 -9.19 -3.38
CA GLU A 54 14.99 -10.02 -2.20
C GLU A 54 16.52 -10.13 -2.09
#